data_AF-A0A1X7VTG7-F1
#
_entry.id   AF-A0A1X7VTG7-F1
#
_cell.length_a   1.000
_cell.length_b   1.000
_cell.length_c   1.000
_cell.angle_alpha   90.00
_cell.angle_beta   90.00
_cell.angle_gamma   90.00
#
_symmetry.space_group_name_H-M   'P 1'
#
loop_
_entity.id
_entity.type
_entity.pdbx_description
1 polymer ?
#
loop_
_entity_poly.entity_id
_entity_poly.type
_entity_poly.pdbx_seq_one_letter_code
_entity_poly.pdbx_strand_id
1 'polypeptide(L)'
;MLEKANDQDIEDLLAYTIRNLDSKIATHFDIRQYKLVSVEEATIDNRKEHLDLLCFLTLFPTGQYGEHHPRQSNPAQTLSFSKYIISTLLNKDAKFHRNHSYCLHYYGLKVNKALETGIYNSLKTSRGNVGQTVAEILEEINVLDQELEGNLSTMLAPVWGTNQYWFRLKGKVKAMIAEYGSTTLFLTLSCAK
;
A
#
# COMPACT_ATOMS: atom_id res chain seq x y z
N MET A 1 4.91 38.82 29.69
CA MET A 1 3.87 38.36 30.63
C MET A 1 3.24 37.13 30.00
N LEU A 2 3.29 35.98 30.66
CA LEU A 2 2.70 34.74 30.14
C LEU A 2 1.22 34.74 30.52
N GLU A 3 0.35 34.75 29.52
CA GLU A 3 -1.09 34.55 29.74
C GLU A 3 -1.34 33.09 30.15
N LYS A 4 -2.19 32.90 31.15
CA LYS A 4 -2.63 31.56 31.58
C LYS A 4 -3.55 31.02 30.48
N ALA A 5 -3.24 29.81 30.00
CA ALA A 5 -4.12 29.09 29.10
C ALA A 5 -5.52 28.96 29.71
N ASN A 6 -6.54 29.27 28.92
CA ASN A 6 -7.93 29.14 29.31
C ASN A 6 -8.37 27.67 29.16
N ASP A 7 -9.46 27.28 29.82
CA ASP A 7 -9.95 25.90 29.76
C ASP A 7 -10.29 25.46 28.32
N GLN A 8 -10.67 26.42 27.47
CA GLN A 8 -10.89 26.21 26.03
C GLN A 8 -9.59 25.89 25.27
N ASP A 9 -8.49 26.55 25.61
CA ASP A 9 -7.18 26.29 24.99
C ASP A 9 -6.67 24.89 25.38
N ILE A 10 -7.01 24.44 26.59
CA ILE A 10 -6.67 23.11 27.09
C ILE A 10 -7.48 22.03 26.37
N GLU A 11 -8.78 22.26 26.12
CA GLU A 11 -9.62 21.34 25.34
C GLU A 11 -9.13 21.17 23.89
N ASP A 12 -8.81 22.28 23.22
CA ASP A 12 -8.30 22.24 21.85
C ASP A 12 -6.95 21.50 21.77
N LEU A 13 -6.09 21.64 22.78
CA LEU A 13 -4.81 20.92 22.86
C LEU A 13 -4.97 19.41 23.13
N LEU A 14 -6.04 19.00 23.84
CA LEU A 14 -6.35 17.58 24.08
C LEU A 14 -6.71 16.83 22.79
N ALA A 15 -7.22 17.53 21.77
CA ALA A 15 -7.52 16.96 20.45
C ALA A 15 -6.27 16.59 19.64
N TYR A 16 -5.13 17.22 19.94
CA TYR A 16 -3.85 16.99 19.23
C TYR A 16 -2.84 16.17 20.02
N THR A 17 -3.20 15.71 21.23
CA THR A 17 -2.28 14.93 22.06
C THR A 17 -2.19 13.49 21.54
N ILE A 18 -1.01 13.06 21.07
CA ILE A 18 -0.76 11.68 20.66
C ILE A 18 -0.80 10.78 21.91
N ARG A 19 -1.78 9.88 21.99
CA ARG A 19 -1.97 8.98 23.13
C ARG A 19 -1.47 7.57 22.83
N ASN A 20 -1.16 6.85 23.90
CA ASN A 20 -0.70 5.46 23.87
C ASN A 20 -1.84 4.52 23.41
N LEU A 21 -1.55 3.63 22.45
CA LEU A 21 -2.48 2.70 21.79
C LEU A 21 -3.26 1.82 22.77
N ASP A 22 -2.69 1.51 23.94
CA ASP A 22 -3.25 0.54 24.88
C ASP A 22 -4.30 1.14 25.84
N SER A 23 -4.53 2.46 25.78
CA SER A 23 -5.58 3.09 26.58
C SER A 23 -6.96 2.81 25.99
N LYS A 24 -7.69 1.85 26.57
CA LYS A 24 -9.10 1.58 26.22
C LYS A 24 -9.97 2.78 26.63
N ILE A 25 -10.29 3.63 25.67
CA ILE A 25 -11.31 4.67 25.84
C ILE A 25 -12.68 4.01 25.69
N ALA A 26 -13.61 4.34 26.59
CA ALA A 26 -15.04 4.12 26.36
C ALA A 26 -15.56 5.12 25.31
N THR A 27 -15.01 5.09 24.09
CA THR A 27 -15.50 5.90 22.97
C THR A 27 -16.69 5.17 22.37
N HIS A 28 -17.91 5.56 22.74
CA HIS A 28 -19.13 5.13 22.07
C HIS A 28 -19.20 5.54 20.57
N PHE A 29 -18.15 6.17 20.02
CA PHE A 29 -18.15 6.84 18.73
C PHE A 29 -17.03 6.46 17.74
N ASP A 30 -15.92 5.84 18.13
CA ASP A 30 -14.82 5.54 17.17
C ASP A 30 -15.29 4.58 16.07
N ILE A 31 -16.09 3.58 16.43
CA ILE A 31 -16.66 2.64 15.45
C ILE A 31 -17.57 3.37 14.47
N ARG A 32 -18.24 4.47 14.88
CA ARG A 32 -19.09 5.27 13.97
C ARG A 32 -18.25 6.11 13.01
N GLN A 33 -17.10 6.61 13.43
CA GLN A 33 -16.19 7.40 12.58
C GLN A 33 -15.61 6.56 11.43
N TYR A 34 -15.30 5.28 11.69
CA TYR A 34 -14.82 4.35 10.69
C TYR A 34 -15.90 3.42 10.13
N LYS A 35 -17.18 3.64 10.49
CA LYS A 35 -18.28 2.86 9.95
C LYS A 35 -18.43 3.22 8.49
N LEU A 36 -17.99 2.30 7.62
CA LEU A 36 -18.25 2.41 6.19
C LEU A 36 -19.77 2.52 5.99
N VAL A 37 -20.20 3.57 5.31
CA VAL A 37 -21.59 3.73 4.89
C VAL A 37 -21.86 2.64 3.86
N SER A 38 -22.88 1.82 4.09
CA SER A 38 -23.35 0.90 3.06
C SER A 38 -23.95 1.73 1.92
N VAL A 39 -23.25 1.77 0.80
CA VAL A 39 -23.71 2.43 -0.42
C VAL A 39 -24.55 1.42 -1.20
N GLU A 40 -25.83 1.69 -1.42
CA GLU A 40 -26.76 0.83 -2.18
C GLU A 40 -26.66 1.05 -3.71
N GLU A 41 -25.56 1.63 -4.17
CA GLU A 41 -25.33 1.88 -5.60
C GLU A 41 -24.83 0.63 -6.33
N ALA A 42 -25.02 0.62 -7.65
CA ALA A 42 -24.51 -0.45 -8.50
C ALA A 42 -22.98 -0.56 -8.33
N THR A 43 -22.51 -1.79 -8.09
CA THR A 43 -21.07 -2.04 -7.92
C THR A 43 -20.30 -1.62 -9.17
N ILE A 44 -19.26 -0.84 -8.97
CA ILE A 44 -18.37 -0.44 -10.06
C ILE A 44 -17.42 -1.61 -10.33
N ASP A 45 -17.44 -2.11 -11.56
CA ASP A 45 -16.48 -3.12 -11.99
C ASP A 45 -15.06 -2.51 -12.03
N ASN A 46 -14.14 -3.13 -11.30
CA ASN A 46 -12.73 -2.74 -11.23
C ASN A 46 -12.01 -2.91 -12.58
N ARG A 47 -12.61 -3.60 -13.55
CA ARG A 47 -12.06 -3.80 -14.90
C ARG A 47 -12.35 -2.66 -15.87
N LYS A 48 -13.09 -1.63 -15.45
CA LYS A 48 -13.39 -0.47 -16.30
C LYS A 48 -12.11 0.31 -16.61
N GLU A 49 -11.92 0.65 -17.89
CA GLU A 49 -10.71 1.30 -18.40
C GLU A 49 -10.45 2.71 -17.83
N HIS A 50 -11.51 3.43 -17.43
CA HIS A 50 -11.40 4.80 -16.91
C HIS A 50 -11.84 4.89 -15.45
N LEU A 51 -11.52 3.85 -14.67
CA LEU A 51 -11.90 3.76 -13.25
C LEU A 51 -11.33 4.91 -12.41
N ASP A 52 -10.11 5.34 -12.70
CA ASP A 52 -9.44 6.45 -12.04
C ASP A 52 -10.19 7.79 -12.21
N LEU A 53 -10.70 8.04 -13.41
CA LEU A 53 -11.51 9.22 -13.71
C LEU A 53 -12.85 9.21 -12.96
N LEU A 54 -13.46 8.02 -12.82
CA LEU A 54 -14.74 7.85 -12.13
C LEU A 54 -14.61 7.92 -10.61
N CYS A 55 -13.57 7.31 -10.04
CA CYS A 55 -13.36 7.26 -8.59
C CYS A 55 -12.75 8.54 -8.02
N PHE A 56 -12.05 9.34 -8.83
CA PHE A 56 -11.32 10.53 -8.37
C PHE A 56 -11.71 11.81 -9.11
N LEU A 57 -13.01 12.12 -9.13
CA LEU A 57 -13.56 13.32 -9.78
C LEU A 57 -12.87 14.62 -9.36
N THR A 58 -12.46 14.75 -8.09
CA THR A 58 -11.75 15.93 -7.58
C THR A 58 -10.35 16.09 -8.17
N LEU A 59 -9.69 15.00 -8.55
CA LEU A 59 -8.37 15.02 -9.18
C LEU A 59 -8.46 15.24 -10.69
N PHE A 60 -9.54 14.73 -11.30
CA PHE A 60 -9.82 14.78 -12.73
C PHE A 60 -11.16 15.48 -13.03
N PRO A 61 -11.28 16.80 -12.76
CA PRO A 61 -12.54 17.52 -12.94
C PRO A 61 -13.02 17.57 -14.40
N THR A 62 -12.10 17.45 -15.36
CA THR A 62 -12.40 17.43 -16.79
C THR A 62 -12.65 16.02 -17.34
N GLY A 63 -12.46 14.97 -16.53
CA GLY A 63 -12.55 13.59 -17.00
C GLY A 63 -11.50 13.22 -18.06
N GLN A 64 -10.36 13.92 -18.10
CA GLN A 64 -9.28 13.71 -19.06
C GLN A 64 -7.95 13.39 -18.36
N TYR A 65 -6.98 12.89 -19.12
CA TYR A 65 -5.62 12.57 -18.65
C TYR A 65 -5.53 11.46 -17.58
N GLY A 66 -6.51 10.56 -17.57
CA GLY A 66 -6.45 9.31 -16.81
C GLY A 66 -5.39 8.35 -17.33
N GLU A 67 -5.29 7.18 -16.68
CA GLU A 67 -4.31 6.13 -16.96
C GLU A 67 -4.26 5.75 -18.45
N HIS A 68 -5.43 5.51 -19.03
CA HIS A 68 -5.60 5.04 -20.40
C HIS A 68 -5.77 6.17 -21.42
N HIS A 69 -5.57 7.43 -21.02
CA HIS A 69 -5.75 8.55 -21.94
C HIS A 69 -4.68 8.54 -23.04
N PRO A 70 -5.06 8.66 -24.34
CA PRO A 70 -4.10 8.70 -25.43
C PRO A 70 -3.19 9.92 -25.29
N ARG A 71 -1.88 9.70 -25.37
CA ARG A 71 -0.88 10.77 -25.29
C ARG A 71 -0.46 11.14 -26.71
N GLN A 72 -0.56 12.43 -27.03
CA GLN A 72 -0.12 12.98 -28.31
C GLN A 72 1.41 13.10 -28.31
N SER A 73 2.09 11.98 -28.47
CA SER A 73 3.52 11.96 -28.81
C SER A 73 3.69 11.31 -30.18
N ASN A 74 4.75 11.66 -30.89
CA ASN A 74 5.11 11.00 -32.14
C ASN A 74 6.46 10.29 -31.96
N PRO A 75 6.52 8.94 -31.96
CA PRO A 75 5.39 8.00 -32.10
C PRO A 75 4.47 7.99 -30.87
N ALA A 76 3.24 7.49 -31.05
CA ALA A 76 2.25 7.35 -29.98
C ALA A 76 2.84 6.49 -28.85
N GLN A 77 3.17 7.12 -27.73
CA GLN A 77 3.89 6.49 -26.65
C GLN A 77 2.88 6.12 -25.57
N THR A 78 2.44 4.87 -25.58
CA THR A 78 1.66 4.29 -24.49
C THR A 78 2.55 4.24 -23.27
N LEU A 79 2.18 5.02 -22.25
CA LEU A 79 2.94 5.08 -21.01
C LEU A 79 2.67 3.80 -20.22
N SER A 80 3.71 3.13 -19.72
CA SER A 80 3.47 1.97 -18.85
C SER A 80 2.80 2.41 -17.56
N PHE A 81 2.00 1.52 -16.96
CA PHE A 81 1.31 1.75 -15.69
C PHE A 81 2.22 2.35 -14.60
N SER A 82 3.40 1.77 -14.41
CA SER A 82 4.36 2.27 -13.42
C SER A 82 4.85 3.68 -13.75
N LYS A 83 5.12 3.97 -15.03
CA LYS A 83 5.50 5.33 -15.44
C LYS A 83 4.35 6.32 -15.23
N TYR A 84 3.10 5.87 -15.37
CA TYR A 84 1.92 6.71 -15.21
C TYR A 84 1.81 7.17 -13.76
N ILE A 85 1.83 6.21 -12.84
CA ILE A 85 1.78 6.49 -11.40
C ILE A 85 2.96 7.35 -10.95
N ILE A 86 4.17 7.05 -11.42
CA ILE A 86 5.34 7.87 -11.08
C ILE A 86 5.15 9.30 -11.60
N SER A 87 4.63 9.46 -12.82
CA SER A 87 4.38 10.80 -13.38
C SER A 87 3.33 11.59 -12.61
N THR A 88 2.30 10.94 -12.06
CA THR A 88 1.27 11.62 -11.26
C THR A 88 1.76 11.94 -9.86
N LEU A 89 2.49 11.03 -9.22
CA LEU A 89 3.06 11.25 -7.88
C LEU A 89 4.18 12.30 -7.88
N LEU A 90 5.05 12.30 -8.90
CA LEU A 90 6.12 13.29 -9.08
C LEU A 90 5.67 14.55 -9.83
N ASN A 91 4.37 14.69 -10.09
CA ASN A 91 3.86 15.89 -10.73
C ASN A 91 4.16 17.12 -9.86
N LYS A 92 4.47 18.25 -10.51
CA LYS A 92 4.61 19.54 -9.85
C LYS A 92 3.36 19.91 -9.05
N ASP A 93 2.19 19.55 -9.58
CA ASP A 93 0.92 19.74 -8.91
C ASP A 93 0.75 18.73 -7.77
N ALA A 94 0.66 19.25 -6.54
CA ALA A 94 0.62 18.42 -5.35
C ALA A 94 -0.70 17.66 -5.12
N LYS A 95 -1.72 17.91 -5.94
CA LYS A 95 -3.06 17.35 -5.75
C LYS A 95 -3.06 15.82 -5.70
N PHE A 96 -2.24 15.16 -6.52
CA PHE A 96 -2.21 13.70 -6.63
C PHE A 96 -1.55 13.04 -5.42
N HIS A 97 -0.36 13.50 -5.01
CA HIS A 97 0.34 12.89 -3.88
C HIS A 97 -0.25 13.29 -2.51
N ARG A 98 -0.99 14.40 -2.44
CA ARG A 98 -1.73 14.80 -1.22
C ARG A 98 -3.05 14.05 -1.04
N ASN A 99 -3.64 13.51 -2.10
CA ASN A 99 -4.90 12.77 -2.00
C ASN A 99 -4.62 11.35 -1.47
N HIS A 100 -4.99 11.13 -0.21
CA HIS A 100 -4.72 9.86 0.46
C HIS A 100 -5.45 8.68 -0.20
N SER A 101 -6.71 8.86 -0.61
CA SER A 101 -7.50 7.83 -1.28
C SER A 101 -6.87 7.39 -2.60
N TYR A 102 -6.33 8.34 -3.38
CA TYR A 102 -5.62 8.06 -4.63
C TYR A 102 -4.33 7.26 -4.38
N CYS A 103 -3.51 7.71 -3.43
CA CYS A 103 -2.28 7.01 -3.05
C CYS A 103 -2.55 5.59 -2.53
N LEU A 104 -3.55 5.42 -1.67
CA LEU A 104 -3.95 4.11 -1.14
C LEU A 104 -4.48 3.18 -2.23
N HIS A 105 -5.27 3.70 -3.17
CA HIS A 105 -5.78 2.91 -4.29
C HIS A 105 -4.64 2.31 -5.12
N TYR A 106 -3.70 3.13 -5.59
CA TYR A 106 -2.57 2.64 -6.38
C TYR A 106 -1.59 1.77 -5.57
N TYR A 107 -1.44 2.05 -4.26
CA TYR A 107 -0.70 1.16 -3.37
C TYR A 107 -1.36 -0.22 -3.29
N GLY A 108 -2.69 -0.27 -3.13
CA GLY A 108 -3.48 -1.51 -3.13
C GLY A 108 -3.33 -2.28 -4.44
N LEU A 109 -3.44 -1.60 -5.59
CA LEU A 109 -3.21 -2.22 -6.91
C LEU A 109 -1.80 -2.83 -7.02
N LYS A 110 -0.78 -2.12 -6.52
CA LYS A 110 0.60 -2.63 -6.49
C LYS A 110 0.73 -3.88 -5.63
N VAL A 111 0.11 -3.90 -4.46
CA VAL A 111 0.11 -5.07 -3.55
C VAL A 111 -0.63 -6.24 -4.19
N ASN A 112 -1.81 -6.01 -4.76
CA ASN A 112 -2.60 -7.03 -5.44
C ASN A 112 -1.80 -7.66 -6.59
N LYS A 113 -1.17 -6.85 -7.44
CA LYS A 113 -0.33 -7.35 -8.53
C LYS A 113 0.87 -8.17 -8.05
N ALA A 114 1.46 -7.80 -6.91
CA ALA A 114 2.54 -8.58 -6.29
C ALA A 114 2.03 -9.93 -5.77
N LEU A 115 0.83 -9.97 -5.20
CA LEU A 115 0.18 -11.18 -4.71
C LEU A 115 -0.29 -12.11 -5.83
N GLU A 116 -0.86 -11.57 -6.92
CA GLU A 116 -1.37 -12.34 -8.06
C GLU A 116 -0.35 -13.34 -8.60
N THR A 117 0.91 -12.92 -8.70
CA THR A 117 2.00 -13.81 -9.17
C THR A 117 2.25 -14.95 -8.19
N GLY A 118 2.25 -14.66 -6.88
CA GLY A 118 2.45 -15.66 -5.84
C GLY A 118 1.28 -16.64 -5.77
N ILE A 119 0.04 -16.12 -5.77
CA ILE A 119 -1.19 -16.92 -5.81
C ILE A 119 -1.20 -17.82 -7.05
N TYR A 120 -0.89 -17.29 -8.22
CA TYR A 120 -0.83 -18.06 -9.46
C TYR A 120 0.19 -19.21 -9.37
N ASN A 121 1.39 -18.93 -8.85
CA ASN A 121 2.41 -19.95 -8.67
C ASN A 121 1.99 -21.00 -7.64
N SER A 122 1.41 -20.61 -6.51
CA SER A 122 0.86 -21.53 -5.51
C SER A 122 -0.22 -22.42 -6.11
N LEU A 123 -1.17 -21.85 -6.86
CA LEU A 123 -2.21 -22.61 -7.55
C LEU A 123 -1.62 -23.57 -8.59
N LYS A 124 -0.57 -23.16 -9.32
CA LYS A 124 0.10 -23.99 -10.32
C LYS A 124 0.84 -25.17 -9.68
N THR A 125 1.56 -24.95 -8.58
CA THR A 125 2.28 -26.01 -7.85
C THR A 125 1.31 -26.94 -7.13
N SER A 126 0.19 -26.41 -6.61
CA SER A 126 -0.87 -27.21 -5.96
C SER A 126 -1.71 -28.05 -6.92
N ARG A 127 -1.43 -28.10 -8.23
CA ARG A 127 -2.20 -28.94 -9.19
C ARG A 127 -2.09 -30.46 -8.91
N GLY A 128 -1.30 -30.90 -7.93
CA GLY A 128 -1.38 -32.24 -7.33
C GLY A 128 -2.41 -32.36 -6.19
N ASN A 129 -2.75 -31.26 -5.52
CA ASN A 129 -3.73 -31.11 -4.42
C ASN A 129 -5.06 -30.52 -4.93
N VAL A 130 -5.64 -31.10 -5.98
CA VAL A 130 -6.95 -30.64 -6.48
C VAL A 130 -8.04 -31.08 -5.48
N GLY A 131 -8.45 -30.17 -4.60
CA GLY A 131 -9.64 -30.37 -3.76
C GLY A 131 -9.63 -29.79 -2.35
N GLN A 132 -8.56 -29.13 -1.90
CA GLN A 132 -8.50 -28.65 -0.53
C GLN A 132 -9.59 -27.62 -0.22
N THR A 133 -10.48 -27.98 0.70
CA THR A 133 -11.48 -27.06 1.22
C THR A 133 -10.83 -26.02 2.13
N VAL A 134 -11.48 -24.87 2.34
CA VAL A 134 -10.99 -23.84 3.27
C VAL A 134 -10.77 -24.41 4.68
N ALA A 135 -11.55 -25.44 5.06
CA ALA A 135 -11.39 -26.15 6.32
C ALA A 135 -10.05 -26.90 6.40
N GLU A 136 -9.66 -27.62 5.34
CA GLU A 136 -8.38 -28.32 5.27
C GLU A 136 -7.19 -27.36 5.36
N ILE A 137 -7.25 -26.22 4.67
CA ILE A 137 -6.20 -25.19 4.75
C ILE A 137 -6.13 -24.62 6.18
N LEU A 138 -7.27 -24.41 6.85
CA LEU A 138 -7.29 -23.97 8.24
C LEU A 138 -6.69 -25.02 9.19
N GLU A 139 -6.93 -26.31 8.94
CA GLU A 139 -6.29 -27.39 9.68
C GLU A 139 -4.77 -27.42 9.43
N GLU A 140 -4.30 -27.26 8.20
CA GLU A 140 -2.88 -27.17 7.88
C GLU A 140 -2.18 -25.99 8.55
N ILE A 141 -2.85 -24.83 8.64
CA ILE A 141 -2.35 -23.67 9.38
C ILE A 141 -2.22 -24.01 10.88
N ASN A 142 -3.19 -24.71 11.45
CA ASN A 142 -3.15 -25.13 12.85
C ASN A 142 -2.08 -26.19 13.13
N VAL A 143 -1.81 -27.07 12.15
CA VAL A 143 -0.77 -28.10 12.21
C VAL A 143 0.63 -27.54 11.94
N LEU A 144 0.73 -26.25 11.56
CA LEU A 144 1.99 -25.58 11.16
C LEU A 144 2.69 -26.35 10.04
N ASP A 145 1.94 -26.71 9.00
CA ASP A 145 2.51 -27.41 7.87
C ASP A 145 3.64 -26.58 7.20
N GLN A 146 4.81 -27.19 7.07
CA GLN A 146 6.02 -26.54 6.56
C GLN A 146 5.91 -26.21 5.08
N GLU A 147 5.20 -27.03 4.30
CA GLU A 147 5.02 -26.80 2.87
C GLU A 147 4.10 -25.59 2.63
N LEU A 148 2.98 -25.52 3.35
CA LEU A 148 2.09 -24.36 3.32
C LEU A 148 2.80 -23.07 3.77
N GLU A 149 3.57 -23.12 4.86
CA GLU A 149 4.34 -21.96 5.33
C GLU A 149 5.39 -21.50 4.31
N GLY A 150 6.09 -22.44 3.66
CA GLY A 150 7.04 -22.15 2.57
C GLY A 150 6.37 -21.47 1.36
N ASN A 151 5.17 -21.92 1.00
CA ASN A 151 4.40 -21.33 -0.09
C ASN A 151 3.91 -19.91 0.26
N LEU A 152 3.35 -19.71 1.45
CA LEU A 152 2.87 -18.40 1.91
C LEU A 152 4.03 -17.41 2.10
N SER A 153 5.16 -17.85 2.63
CA SER A 153 6.35 -17.01 2.78
C SER A 153 6.87 -16.51 1.43
N THR A 154 6.88 -17.38 0.42
CA THR A 154 7.25 -17.03 -0.96
C THR A 154 6.25 -16.03 -1.57
N MET A 155 4.95 -16.23 -1.35
CA MET A 155 3.89 -15.34 -1.84
C MET A 155 3.95 -13.94 -1.20
N LEU A 156 4.28 -13.86 0.09
CA LEU A 156 4.32 -12.59 0.84
C LEU A 156 5.67 -11.87 0.74
N ALA A 157 6.74 -12.57 0.37
CA ALA A 157 8.08 -11.98 0.19
C ALA A 157 8.15 -10.71 -0.71
N PRO A 158 7.35 -10.53 -1.78
CA PRO A 158 7.33 -9.28 -2.54
C PRO A 158 6.47 -8.17 -1.91
N VAL A 159 5.59 -8.48 -0.95
CA VAL A 159 4.66 -7.53 -0.33
C VAL A 159 5.39 -6.73 0.75
N TRP A 160 5.50 -5.42 0.53
CA TRP A 160 6.18 -4.51 1.46
C TRP A 160 5.52 -4.50 2.84
N GLY A 161 6.35 -4.45 3.88
CA GLY A 161 5.90 -4.38 5.27
C GLY A 161 5.62 -5.74 5.92
N THR A 162 5.59 -6.84 5.16
CA THR A 162 5.46 -8.19 5.73
C THR A 162 6.77 -8.64 6.38
N ASN A 163 6.68 -9.51 7.38
CA ASN A 163 7.86 -10.13 8.01
C ASN A 163 8.72 -10.87 6.97
N GLN A 164 8.07 -11.50 5.99
CA GLN A 164 8.72 -12.28 4.93
C GLN A 164 9.52 -11.39 3.97
N TYR A 165 8.98 -10.22 3.63
CA TYR A 165 9.72 -9.20 2.88
C TYR A 165 11.00 -8.77 3.61
N TRP A 166 10.89 -8.46 4.91
CA TRP A 166 12.04 -8.05 5.73
C TRP A 166 13.06 -9.17 5.91
N PHE A 167 12.60 -10.42 6.08
CA PHE A 167 13.47 -11.59 6.17
C PHE A 167 14.33 -11.74 4.91
N ARG A 168 13.70 -11.64 3.72
CA ARG A 168 14.42 -11.70 2.43
C ARG A 168 15.45 -10.58 2.31
N LEU A 169 15.10 -9.35 2.67
CA LEU A 169 16.03 -8.21 2.60
C LEU A 169 17.19 -8.36 3.57
N LYS A 170 16.91 -8.76 4.82
CA LYS A 170 17.94 -9.00 5.84
C LYS A 170 18.92 -10.08 5.38
N GLY A 171 18.42 -11.15 4.76
CA GLY A 171 19.26 -12.19 4.16
C GLY A 171 20.18 -11.63 3.08
N LYS A 172 19.66 -10.82 2.14
CA LYS A 172 20.48 -10.16 1.12
C LYS A 172 21.55 -9.25 1.71
N VAL A 173 21.19 -8.42 2.69
CA VAL A 173 22.14 -7.51 3.35
C VAL A 173 23.24 -8.30 4.06
N LYS A 174 22.89 -9.39 4.76
CA LYS A 174 23.88 -10.27 5.39
C LYS A 174 24.83 -10.91 4.37
N ALA A 175 24.31 -11.37 3.24
CA ALA A 175 25.12 -11.92 2.15
C ALA A 175 26.07 -10.86 1.58
N MET A 176 25.57 -9.65 1.32
CA MET A 176 26.39 -8.53 0.87
C MET A 176 27.49 -8.17 1.87
N ILE A 177 27.20 -8.18 3.17
CA ILE A 177 28.21 -7.91 4.21
C ILE A 177 29.27 -9.02 4.24
N ALA A 178 28.87 -10.27 4.02
CA ALA A 178 29.81 -11.40 3.97
C ALA A 178 30.73 -11.35 2.74
N GLU A 179 30.20 -10.94 1.58
CA GLU A 179 30.96 -10.89 0.31
C GLU A 179 31.77 -9.60 0.15
N TYR A 180 31.16 -8.44 0.42
CA TYR A 180 31.76 -7.12 0.18
C TYR A 180 32.34 -6.47 1.44
N GLY A 181 32.12 -7.06 2.62
CA GLY A 181 32.49 -6.49 3.90
C GLY A 181 31.45 -5.54 4.49
N SER A 182 31.75 -4.99 5.66
CA SER A 182 30.85 -4.08 6.37
C SER A 182 30.47 -2.87 5.53
N THR A 183 29.22 -2.43 5.61
CA THR A 183 28.75 -1.25 4.89
C THR A 183 29.45 0.00 5.42
N THR A 184 30.20 0.68 4.56
CA THR A 184 30.82 1.97 4.90
C THR A 184 29.97 3.11 4.35
N LEU A 185 29.49 4.00 5.22
CA LEU A 185 28.75 5.19 4.81
C LEU A 185 29.73 6.27 4.39
N PHE A 186 29.70 6.67 3.12
CA PHE A 186 30.45 7.81 2.62
C PHE A 186 29.52 9.01 2.49
N LEU A 187 29.81 10.08 3.23
CA LEU A 187 29.10 11.35 3.15
C LEU A 187 30.04 12.41 2.60
N THR A 188 29.75 12.92 1.42
CA THR A 188 30.49 14.03 0.82
C THR A 188 29.70 15.32 1.02
N LEU A 189 30.19 16.21 1.89
CA LEU A 189 29.60 17.52 2.09
C LEU A 189 30.31 18.53 1.19
N SER A 190 29.61 19.10 0.22
CA SER A 190 30.08 20.27 -0.52
C SER A 190 29.43 21.53 0.01
N CYS A 191 30.24 22.56 0.29
CA CYS A 191 29.72 23.90 0.57
C CYS A 191 29.29 24.55 -0.75
N ALA A 192 28.04 24.99 -0.81
CA ALA A 192 27.62 25.97 -1.81
C ALA A 192 28.29 27.32 -1.47
N LYS A 193 28.82 28.00 -2.48
CA LYS A 193 29.39 29.35 -2.38
C LYS A 193 28.29 30.40 -2.50
#